data_AF-A0A378U858-F1
#
_entry.id   AF-A0A378U858-F1
#
_cell.length_a   1.000
_cell.length_b   1.000
_cell.length_c   1.000
_cell.angle_alpha   90.00
_cell.angle_beta   90.00
_cell.angle_gamma   90.00
#
_symmetry.space_group_name_H-M   'P 1'
#
loop_
_entity.id
_entity.type
_entity.pdbx_description
1 polymer ?
#
loop_
_entity_poly.entity_id
_entity_poly.type
_entity_poly.pdbx_seq_one_letter_code
_entity_poly.pdbx_strand_id
1 'polypeptide(L)'
;MAFAVIPMGGEVSVFGHRTALQLTDLPVAVLYILAVTSIGVYGIVLAGWASGSTYPLLGGLRSSAQVISYEVAMALSFAAVFLYAGTMSTSGIVAAQDRTWYVFLLLPSFVVYVTSMVGETNRAPFDLPEAEGELVGGFHTEYSSLKFAMFMLAEYVNMTTVSALATTMFLGGWHAPFPFNMIDGANSGWWPLLWFTAKVWTFMFLYFWLRATLPRLRYDQFMALGWKVLIPVSLVWIMVVAVTHSLREHGYHNWATGLVTTAVVVVAVLAVALWKALRSKPVQAISQQSTGAYPVPPLPHAGKEAVDA
;
A
#
# COMPACT_ATOMS: atom_id res chain seq x y z
N MET A 1 -7.25 -0.29 -19.54
CA MET A 1 -8.12 -1.42 -19.14
C MET A 1 -8.64 -1.27 -17.72
N ALA A 2 -7.79 -1.24 -16.69
CA ALA A 2 -8.26 -1.10 -15.29
C ALA A 2 -9.18 0.12 -15.03
N PHE A 3 -8.88 1.28 -15.62
CA PHE A 3 -9.72 2.48 -15.48
C PHE A 3 -11.14 2.37 -16.06
N ALA A 4 -11.41 1.41 -16.96
CA ALA A 4 -12.74 1.25 -17.56
C ALA A 4 -13.81 0.90 -16.51
N VAL A 5 -13.42 0.15 -15.48
CA VAL A 5 -14.31 -0.34 -14.43
C VAL A 5 -14.27 0.51 -13.16
N ILE A 6 -13.49 1.59 -13.10
CA ILE A 6 -13.38 2.43 -11.91
C ILE A 6 -14.42 3.57 -12.02
N PRO A 7 -15.40 3.67 -11.10
CA PRO A 7 -16.36 4.76 -11.11
C PRO A 7 -15.70 6.07 -10.66
N MET A 8 -15.65 7.05 -11.55
CA MET A 8 -15.09 8.38 -11.26
C MET A 8 -16.16 9.39 -10.82
N GLY A 9 -17.43 9.04 -10.91
CA GLY A 9 -18.56 9.87 -10.51
C GLY A 9 -19.90 9.21 -10.82
N GLY A 10 -20.99 9.87 -10.42
CA GLY A 10 -22.35 9.48 -10.78
C GLY A 10 -22.71 9.84 -12.24
N GLU A 11 -24.01 10.02 -12.49
CA GLU A 11 -24.50 10.49 -13.80
C GLU A 11 -24.20 11.99 -13.98
N VAL A 12 -23.54 12.33 -15.07
CA VAL A 12 -23.20 13.70 -15.42
C VAL A 12 -23.78 14.03 -16.81
N SER A 13 -24.26 15.26 -16.98
CA SER A 13 -24.71 15.74 -18.28
C SER A 13 -23.51 16.14 -19.13
N VAL A 14 -23.27 15.40 -20.22
CA VAL A 14 -22.26 15.71 -21.24
C VAL A 14 -23.02 16.03 -22.53
N PHE A 15 -22.95 17.28 -22.99
CA PHE A 15 -23.61 17.76 -24.21
C PHE A 15 -25.12 17.41 -24.32
N GLY A 16 -25.84 17.46 -23.20
CA GLY A 16 -27.28 17.16 -23.13
C GLY A 16 -27.63 15.68 -22.93
N HIS A 17 -26.66 14.76 -23.00
CA HIS A 17 -26.85 13.36 -22.64
C HIS A 17 -26.38 13.10 -21.21
N ARG A 18 -27.16 12.36 -20.43
CA ARG A 18 -26.74 11.88 -19.11
C ARG A 18 -25.93 10.61 -19.28
N THR A 19 -24.67 10.66 -18.90
CA THR A 19 -23.75 9.51 -18.95
C THR A 19 -23.10 9.32 -17.59
N ALA A 20 -23.03 8.06 -17.14
CA ALA A 20 -22.27 7.71 -15.94
C ALA A 20 -20.77 7.93 -16.19
N LEU A 21 -20.05 8.46 -15.19
CA LEU A 21 -18.59 8.57 -15.21
C LEU A 21 -17.91 7.21 -14.91
N GLN A 22 -18.39 6.15 -15.55
CA GLN A 22 -17.86 4.80 -15.54
C GLN A 22 -18.11 4.18 -16.93
N LEU A 23 -17.09 3.57 -17.53
CA LEU A 23 -17.22 3.02 -18.88
C LEU A 23 -18.00 1.70 -18.88
N THR A 24 -17.72 0.82 -17.92
CA THR A 24 -18.44 -0.45 -17.76
C THR A 24 -18.44 -0.89 -16.30
N ASP A 25 -19.51 -1.53 -15.88
CA ASP A 25 -19.62 -2.13 -14.56
C ASP A 25 -19.78 -3.65 -14.69
N LEU A 26 -18.84 -4.37 -14.09
CA LEU A 26 -18.80 -5.83 -14.14
C LEU A 26 -19.10 -6.36 -12.73
N PRO A 27 -19.89 -7.44 -12.59
CA PRO A 27 -20.14 -8.06 -11.28
C PRO A 27 -18.86 -8.47 -10.54
N VAL A 28 -17.79 -8.78 -11.29
CA VAL A 28 -16.46 -9.18 -10.79
C VAL A 28 -15.38 -8.13 -11.12
N ALA A 29 -15.74 -6.84 -11.14
CA ALA A 29 -14.87 -5.75 -11.56
C ALA A 29 -13.51 -5.74 -10.84
N VAL A 30 -13.47 -5.97 -9.52
CA VAL A 30 -12.19 -5.95 -8.77
C VAL A 30 -11.29 -7.14 -9.14
N LEU A 31 -11.86 -8.33 -9.36
CA LEU A 31 -11.09 -9.49 -9.84
C LEU A 31 -10.55 -9.27 -11.25
N TYR A 32 -11.32 -8.59 -12.11
CA TYR A 32 -10.85 -8.18 -13.44
C TYR A 32 -9.64 -7.22 -13.35
N ILE A 33 -9.66 -6.25 -12.43
CA ILE A 33 -8.53 -5.35 -12.23
C ILE A 33 -7.29 -6.13 -11.80
N LEU A 34 -7.41 -7.02 -10.81
CA LEU A 34 -6.31 -7.88 -10.37
C LEU A 34 -5.75 -8.72 -11.53
N ALA A 35 -6.61 -9.34 -12.33
CA ALA A 35 -6.16 -10.13 -13.48
C ALA A 35 -5.38 -9.29 -14.52
N VAL A 36 -5.81 -8.05 -14.75
CA VAL A 36 -5.12 -7.13 -15.68
C VAL A 36 -3.80 -6.64 -15.11
N THR A 37 -3.71 -6.38 -13.80
CA THR A 37 -2.45 -5.98 -13.15
C THR A 37 -1.43 -7.12 -13.13
N SER A 38 -1.87 -8.37 -12.93
CA SER A 38 -0.97 -9.55 -12.97
C SER A 38 -0.28 -9.70 -14.33
N ILE A 39 -0.90 -9.26 -15.43
CA ILE A 39 -0.28 -9.27 -16.77
C ILE A 39 0.95 -8.34 -16.82
N GLY A 40 0.97 -7.27 -16.02
CA GLY A 40 2.10 -6.34 -15.91
C GLY A 40 3.39 -7.03 -15.48
N VAL A 41 3.31 -8.03 -14.59
CA VAL A 41 4.45 -8.82 -14.13
C VAL A 41 5.14 -9.56 -15.27
N TYR A 42 4.36 -10.11 -16.21
CA TYR A 42 4.92 -10.76 -17.40
C TYR A 42 5.77 -9.80 -18.23
N GLY A 43 5.38 -8.52 -18.30
CA GLY A 43 6.15 -7.47 -18.96
C GLY A 43 7.56 -7.32 -18.35
N ILE A 44 7.66 -7.37 -17.02
CA ILE A 44 8.94 -7.22 -16.30
C ILE A 44 9.84 -8.45 -16.53
N VAL A 45 9.29 -9.67 -16.40
CA VAL A 45 10.06 -10.92 -16.61
C VAL A 45 10.56 -11.01 -18.05
N LEU A 46 9.68 -10.79 -19.02
CA LEU A 46 10.02 -10.92 -20.44
C LEU A 46 11.02 -9.85 -20.88
N ALA A 47 10.91 -8.63 -20.33
CA ALA A 47 11.90 -7.58 -20.56
C ALA A 47 13.28 -7.95 -19.99
N GLY A 48 13.32 -8.50 -18.77
CA GLY A 48 14.56 -8.99 -18.17
C GLY A 48 15.19 -10.12 -18.98
N TRP A 49 14.40 -11.06 -19.49
CA TRP A 49 14.87 -12.16 -20.34
C TRP A 49 15.33 -11.71 -21.73
N ALA A 50 14.56 -10.85 -22.38
CA ALA A 50 14.86 -10.36 -23.74
C ALA A 50 16.08 -9.42 -23.79
N SER A 51 16.54 -8.94 -22.64
CA SER A 51 17.74 -8.12 -22.50
C SER A 51 19.04 -8.84 -22.90
N GLY A 52 19.07 -10.18 -22.90
CA GLY A 52 20.24 -10.97 -23.30
C GLY A 52 21.41 -10.96 -22.30
N SER A 53 21.23 -10.37 -21.12
CA SER A 53 22.26 -10.29 -20.06
C SER A 53 21.77 -10.92 -18.75
N THR A 54 22.68 -11.57 -18.01
CA THR A 54 22.35 -12.27 -16.76
C THR A 54 21.96 -11.33 -15.63
N TYR A 55 22.52 -10.11 -15.60
CA TYR A 55 22.25 -9.14 -14.54
C TYR A 55 20.82 -8.56 -14.61
N PRO A 56 20.33 -8.03 -15.75
CA PRO A 56 18.93 -7.62 -15.89
C PRO A 56 17.94 -8.76 -15.70
N LEU A 57 18.29 -9.99 -16.09
CA LEU A 57 17.46 -11.16 -15.85
C LEU A 57 17.26 -11.42 -14.35
N LEU A 58 18.34 -11.38 -13.55
CA LEU A 58 18.24 -11.54 -12.10
C LEU A 58 17.45 -10.40 -11.44
N GLY A 59 17.63 -9.16 -11.92
CA GLY A 59 16.84 -8.00 -11.47
C GLY A 59 15.34 -8.15 -11.78
N GLY A 60 14.99 -8.56 -13.00
CA GLY A 60 13.62 -8.82 -13.43
C GLY A 60 12.95 -9.96 -12.66
N LEU A 61 13.68 -11.05 -12.39
CA LEU A 61 13.17 -12.17 -11.58
C LEU A 61 12.88 -11.75 -10.13
N ARG A 62 13.76 -10.96 -9.51
CA ARG A 62 13.54 -10.42 -8.15
C ARG A 62 12.35 -9.47 -8.10
N SER A 63 12.27 -8.55 -9.06
CA SER A 63 11.12 -7.64 -9.18
C SER A 63 9.81 -8.40 -9.30
N SER A 64 9.78 -9.42 -10.16
CA SER A 64 8.57 -10.20 -10.41
C SER A 64 8.15 -11.00 -9.20
N ALA A 65 9.11 -11.61 -8.48
CA ALA A 65 8.83 -12.30 -7.21
C ALA A 65 8.27 -11.35 -6.14
N GLN A 66 8.77 -10.11 -6.08
CA GLN A 66 8.25 -9.06 -5.20
C GLN A 66 6.81 -8.70 -5.57
N VAL A 67 6.58 -8.30 -6.82
CA VAL A 67 5.28 -7.81 -7.28
C VAL A 67 4.21 -8.88 -7.03
N ILE A 68 4.45 -10.14 -7.43
CA ILE A 68 3.53 -11.27 -7.16
C ILE A 68 3.25 -11.43 -5.65
N SER A 69 4.28 -11.35 -4.80
CA SER A 69 4.10 -11.54 -3.35
C SER A 69 3.21 -10.45 -2.74
N TYR A 70 3.35 -9.22 -3.21
CA TYR A 70 2.57 -8.08 -2.72
C TYR A 70 1.19 -8.00 -3.37
N GLU A 71 1.03 -8.51 -4.59
CA GLU A 71 -0.26 -8.70 -5.25
C GLU A 71 -1.17 -9.66 -4.45
N VAL A 72 -0.62 -10.76 -3.93
CA VAL A 72 -1.37 -11.68 -3.05
C VAL A 72 -1.84 -10.98 -1.78
N ALA A 73 -0.94 -10.25 -1.10
CA ALA A 73 -1.31 -9.49 0.11
C ALA A 73 -2.36 -8.40 -0.19
N MET A 74 -2.24 -7.74 -1.35
CA MET A 74 -3.21 -6.77 -1.84
C MET A 74 -4.58 -7.42 -2.08
N ALA A 75 -4.63 -8.56 -2.77
CA ALA A 75 -5.88 -9.28 -3.03
C ALA A 75 -6.57 -9.74 -1.74
N LEU A 76 -5.81 -10.23 -0.75
CA LEU A 76 -6.34 -10.60 0.56
C LEU A 76 -6.97 -9.40 1.29
N SER A 77 -6.38 -8.20 1.17
CA SER A 77 -6.95 -7.01 1.80
C SER A 77 -8.36 -6.67 1.29
N PHE A 78 -8.69 -7.03 0.04
CA PHE A 78 -10.02 -6.82 -0.55
C PHE A 78 -11.09 -7.78 -0.06
N ALA A 79 -10.72 -8.97 0.43
CA ALA A 79 -11.71 -9.94 0.89
C ALA A 79 -12.59 -9.37 2.01
N ALA A 80 -12.01 -8.60 2.94
CA ALA A 80 -12.77 -7.92 3.99
C ALA A 80 -13.72 -6.84 3.43
N VAL A 81 -13.32 -6.15 2.35
CA VAL A 81 -14.16 -5.16 1.65
C VAL A 81 -15.35 -5.85 0.99
N PHE A 82 -15.13 -6.99 0.33
CA PHE A 82 -16.20 -7.77 -0.30
C PHE A 82 -17.23 -8.29 0.72
N LEU A 83 -16.77 -8.74 1.89
CA LEU A 83 -17.66 -9.17 2.97
C LEU A 83 -18.55 -8.04 3.49
N TYR A 84 -18.03 -6.82 3.61
CA TYR A 84 -18.83 -5.67 4.04
C TYR A 84 -19.74 -5.11 2.95
N ALA A 85 -19.26 -5.05 1.71
CA ALA A 85 -20.02 -4.51 0.59
C ALA A 85 -21.07 -5.49 0.03
N GLY A 86 -20.90 -6.80 0.23
CA GLY A 86 -21.76 -7.83 -0.35
C GLY A 86 -21.65 -7.98 -1.87
N THR A 87 -20.67 -7.33 -2.50
CA THR A 87 -20.46 -7.32 -3.96
C THR A 87 -18.99 -7.13 -4.33
N MET A 88 -18.62 -7.57 -5.53
CA MET A 88 -17.30 -7.36 -6.13
C MET A 88 -17.33 -6.35 -7.29
N SER A 89 -18.50 -5.76 -7.57
CA SER A 89 -18.63 -4.62 -8.47
C SER A 89 -18.07 -3.36 -7.79
N THR A 90 -17.27 -2.60 -8.52
CA THR A 90 -16.69 -1.32 -8.06
C THR A 90 -17.77 -0.27 -7.82
N SER A 91 -18.82 -0.22 -8.65
CA SER A 91 -19.94 0.71 -8.46
C SER A 91 -20.71 0.37 -7.18
N GLY A 92 -21.00 -0.92 -6.96
CA GLY A 92 -21.69 -1.41 -5.79
C GLY A 92 -20.90 -1.22 -4.50
N ILE A 93 -19.58 -1.40 -4.55
CA ILE A 93 -18.68 -1.12 -3.42
C ILE A 93 -18.71 0.37 -3.06
N VAL A 94 -18.69 1.27 -4.04
CA VAL A 94 -18.77 2.72 -3.77
C VAL A 94 -20.14 3.10 -3.21
N ALA A 95 -21.23 2.57 -3.77
CA ALA A 95 -22.57 2.80 -3.26
C ALA A 95 -22.77 2.32 -1.81
N ALA A 96 -22.12 1.23 -1.41
CA ALA A 96 -22.14 0.73 -0.04
C ALA A 96 -21.39 1.64 0.96
N GLN A 97 -20.59 2.60 0.48
CA GLN A 97 -19.77 3.51 1.30
C GLN A 97 -20.42 4.89 1.56
N ASP A 98 -21.71 5.06 1.25
CA ASP A 98 -22.41 6.35 1.32
C ASP A 98 -22.42 6.98 2.72
N ARG A 99 -22.44 6.19 3.81
CA ARG A 99 -22.44 6.75 5.18
C ARG A 99 -21.06 6.76 5.84
N THR A 100 -20.29 5.70 5.68
CA THR A 100 -19.00 5.55 6.35
C THR A 100 -18.00 4.89 5.42
N TRP A 101 -16.82 5.48 5.35
CA TRP A 101 -15.72 4.96 4.55
C TRP A 101 -15.13 3.69 5.17
N TYR A 102 -14.73 2.77 4.30
CA TYR A 102 -14.11 1.53 4.72
C TYR A 102 -12.72 1.73 5.33
N VAL A 103 -12.06 2.88 5.14
CA VAL A 103 -10.85 3.22 5.92
C VAL A 103 -11.09 3.10 7.43
N PHE A 104 -12.23 3.58 7.93
CA PHE A 104 -12.51 3.58 9.38
C PHE A 104 -12.94 2.20 9.89
N LEU A 105 -13.68 1.45 9.07
CA LEU A 105 -14.20 0.13 9.44
C LEU A 105 -13.16 -0.98 9.27
N LEU A 106 -12.33 -0.88 8.23
CA LEU A 106 -11.38 -1.89 7.78
C LEU A 106 -9.94 -1.36 7.78
N LEU A 107 -9.58 -0.65 8.84
CA LEU A 107 -8.26 -0.01 8.97
C LEU A 107 -7.08 -1.00 8.78
N PRO A 108 -7.10 -2.23 9.33
CA PRO A 108 -6.04 -3.20 9.06
C PRO A 108 -5.93 -3.58 7.58
N SER A 109 -7.05 -3.81 6.89
CA SER A 109 -7.07 -4.06 5.44
C SER A 109 -6.51 -2.86 4.66
N PHE A 110 -6.88 -1.64 5.06
CA PHE A 110 -6.37 -0.43 4.43
C PHE A 110 -4.84 -0.31 4.57
N VAL A 111 -4.28 -0.57 5.76
CA VAL A 111 -2.84 -0.52 5.99
C VAL A 111 -2.10 -1.59 5.18
N VAL A 112 -2.63 -2.82 5.13
CA VAL A 112 -2.08 -3.88 4.28
C VAL A 112 -2.11 -3.46 2.82
N TYR A 113 -3.23 -2.92 2.35
CA TYR A 113 -3.39 -2.44 0.98
C TYR A 113 -2.39 -1.33 0.63
N VAL A 114 -2.29 -0.28 1.46
CA VAL A 114 -1.36 0.85 1.25
C VAL A 114 0.09 0.38 1.28
N THR A 115 0.42 -0.61 2.10
CA THR A 115 1.78 -1.17 2.09
C THR A 115 2.03 -1.97 0.81
N SER A 116 1.06 -2.78 0.39
CA SER A 116 1.18 -3.62 -0.80
C SER A 116 1.17 -2.85 -2.11
N MET A 117 0.41 -1.76 -2.23
CA MET A 117 0.39 -0.96 -3.47
C MET A 117 1.76 -0.33 -3.77
N VAL A 118 2.54 0.02 -2.74
CA VAL A 118 3.89 0.56 -2.92
C VAL A 118 4.87 -0.56 -3.32
N GLY A 119 4.67 -1.77 -2.79
CA GLY A 119 5.42 -2.96 -3.22
C GLY A 119 5.15 -3.38 -4.66
N GLU A 120 3.89 -3.30 -5.08
CA GLU A 120 3.42 -3.60 -6.45
C GLU A 120 4.03 -2.66 -7.50
N THR A 121 4.20 -1.39 -7.15
CA THR A 121 4.67 -0.34 -8.08
C THR A 121 6.19 -0.21 -8.14
N ASN A 122 6.93 -1.06 -7.42
CA ASN A 122 8.40 -1.08 -7.37
C ASN A 122 9.04 0.29 -7.13
N ARG A 123 8.39 1.18 -6.36
CA ARG A 123 8.90 2.56 -6.15
C ARG A 123 9.54 2.76 -4.79
N ALA A 124 10.46 3.72 -4.72
CA ALA A 124 11.21 4.05 -3.51
C ALA A 124 10.23 4.34 -2.36
N PRO A 125 10.35 3.67 -1.21
CA PRO A 125 11.51 2.94 -0.65
C PRO A 125 11.72 1.47 -1.12
N PHE A 126 10.84 0.91 -1.95
CA PHE A 126 10.83 -0.51 -2.38
C PHE A 126 11.27 -0.71 -3.83
N ASP A 127 12.23 0.11 -4.26
CA ASP A 127 12.75 0.18 -5.63
C ASP A 127 13.97 -0.73 -5.80
N LEU A 128 13.74 -2.04 -5.70
CA LEU A 128 14.78 -3.05 -5.85
C LEU A 128 15.32 -3.19 -7.28
N PRO A 129 14.55 -2.93 -8.36
CA PRO A 129 15.06 -3.01 -9.74
C PRO A 129 15.86 -1.77 -10.17
N GLU A 130 15.57 -0.56 -9.67
CA GLU A 130 16.34 0.66 -9.98
C GLU A 130 17.46 0.95 -8.97
N ALA A 131 17.63 0.11 -7.94
CA ALA A 131 18.65 0.34 -6.93
C ALA A 131 20.07 0.29 -7.55
N GLU A 132 20.68 1.46 -7.77
CA GLU A 132 22.07 1.60 -8.24
C GLU A 132 23.11 0.78 -7.42
N GLY A 133 22.77 0.44 -6.16
CA GLY A 133 23.61 -0.36 -5.26
C GLY A 133 23.36 -1.88 -5.26
N GLU A 134 22.28 -2.38 -5.87
CA GLU A 134 22.00 -3.82 -5.97
C GLU A 134 21.62 -4.19 -7.41
N LEU A 135 22.34 -5.13 -8.03
CA LEU A 135 22.05 -5.70 -9.36
C LEU A 135 21.54 -4.71 -10.43
N VAL A 136 22.42 -3.76 -10.82
CA VAL A 136 22.49 -3.08 -12.13
C VAL A 136 21.14 -2.85 -12.83
N GLY A 137 20.28 -1.99 -12.27
CA GLY A 137 19.23 -1.25 -13.01
C GLY A 137 18.17 -2.04 -13.79
N GLY A 138 18.14 -3.37 -13.71
CA GLY A 138 17.18 -4.22 -14.43
C GLY A 138 17.11 -3.94 -15.93
N PHE A 139 15.90 -3.71 -16.43
CA PHE A 139 15.62 -3.41 -17.83
C PHE A 139 16.10 -2.01 -18.27
N HIS A 140 16.52 -1.13 -17.35
CA HIS A 140 16.98 0.22 -17.71
C HIS A 140 18.31 0.25 -18.44
N THR A 141 19.15 -0.77 -18.30
CA THR A 141 20.50 -0.76 -18.87
C THR A 141 20.56 -1.16 -20.34
N GLU A 142 19.55 -1.90 -20.83
CA GLU A 142 19.57 -2.52 -22.16
C GLU A 142 18.55 -1.89 -23.12
N TYR A 143 17.51 -1.20 -22.62
CA TYR A 143 16.54 -0.50 -23.45
C TYR A 143 16.85 0.99 -23.56
N SER A 144 16.89 1.51 -24.78
CA SER A 144 17.11 2.94 -25.05
C SER A 144 15.85 3.64 -25.59
N SER A 145 15.82 4.97 -25.44
CA SER A 145 14.85 5.89 -26.06
C SER A 145 13.38 5.48 -25.79
N LEU A 146 12.61 5.19 -26.84
CA LEU A 146 11.17 4.94 -26.75
C LEU A 146 10.82 3.71 -25.89
N LYS A 147 11.59 2.63 -25.97
CA LYS A 147 11.30 1.40 -25.20
C LYS A 147 11.44 1.66 -23.70
N PHE A 148 12.49 2.37 -23.30
CA PHE A 148 12.68 2.85 -21.93
C PHE A 148 11.52 3.75 -21.48
N ALA A 149 11.12 4.72 -22.32
CA ALA A 149 10.03 5.63 -22.00
C ALA A 149 8.69 4.89 -21.78
N MET A 150 8.42 3.82 -22.54
CA MET A 150 7.22 3.00 -22.38
C MET A 150 7.20 2.23 -21.04
N PHE A 151 8.34 1.75 -20.55
CA PHE A 151 8.42 1.12 -19.22
C PHE A 151 8.10 2.12 -18.12
N MET A 152 8.72 3.31 -18.15
CA MET A 152 8.43 4.37 -17.19
C MET A 152 6.98 4.82 -17.23
N LEU A 153 6.42 5.00 -18.43
CA LEU A 153 5.00 5.34 -18.58
C LEU A 153 4.10 4.25 -17.98
N ALA A 154 4.40 2.97 -18.23
CA ALA A 154 3.63 1.86 -17.69
C ALA A 154 3.64 1.83 -16.15
N GLU A 155 4.80 2.08 -15.52
CA GLU A 155 4.90 2.20 -14.06
C GLU A 155 4.06 3.35 -13.50
N TYR A 156 4.11 4.53 -14.12
CA TYR A 156 3.28 5.67 -13.69
C TYR A 156 1.78 5.43 -13.89
N VAL A 157 1.41 4.74 -14.97
CA VAL A 157 0.02 4.33 -15.19
C VAL A 157 -0.42 3.31 -14.13
N ASN A 158 0.45 2.36 -13.77
CA ASN A 158 0.15 1.39 -12.71
C ASN A 158 0.00 2.10 -11.35
N MET A 159 0.91 3.01 -11.03
CA MET A 159 0.88 3.84 -9.82
C MET A 159 -0.44 4.61 -9.67
N THR A 160 -0.90 5.22 -10.77
CA THR A 160 -2.19 5.92 -10.80
C THR A 160 -3.35 4.93 -10.67
N THR A 161 -3.25 3.74 -11.27
CA THR A 161 -4.28 2.69 -11.23
C THR A 161 -4.48 2.14 -9.82
N VAL A 162 -3.41 1.77 -9.12
CA VAL A 162 -3.51 1.28 -7.73
C VAL A 162 -4.00 2.37 -6.79
N SER A 163 -3.66 3.63 -7.04
CA SER A 163 -4.16 4.77 -6.25
C SER A 163 -5.66 5.04 -6.48
N ALA A 164 -6.12 4.89 -7.72
CA ALA A 164 -7.53 4.93 -8.07
C ALA A 164 -8.30 3.79 -7.40
N LEU A 165 -7.73 2.58 -7.38
CA LEU A 165 -8.31 1.43 -6.72
C LEU A 165 -8.39 1.61 -5.19
N ALA A 166 -7.34 2.15 -4.56
CA ALA A 166 -7.33 2.54 -3.15
C ALA A 166 -8.50 3.47 -2.80
N THR A 167 -8.70 4.47 -3.66
CA THR A 167 -9.74 5.49 -3.51
C THR A 167 -11.13 4.87 -3.60
N THR A 168 -11.36 4.02 -4.59
CA THR A 168 -12.63 3.30 -4.80
C THR A 168 -12.94 2.32 -3.67
N MET A 169 -11.93 1.57 -3.20
CA MET A 169 -12.14 0.48 -2.26
C MET A 169 -12.26 0.96 -0.81
N PHE A 170 -11.56 2.03 -0.43
CA PHE A 170 -11.47 2.43 0.98
C PHE A 170 -11.99 3.84 1.29
N LEU A 171 -11.81 4.81 0.38
CA LEU A 171 -12.09 6.23 0.63
C LEU A 171 -13.44 6.71 0.06
N GLY A 172 -14.42 5.83 -0.18
CA GLY A 172 -15.73 6.25 -0.68
C GLY A 172 -15.75 6.59 -2.17
N GLY A 173 -14.74 6.18 -2.96
CA GLY A 173 -14.67 6.48 -4.39
C GLY A 173 -14.86 7.97 -4.69
N TRP A 174 -15.93 8.29 -5.41
CA TRP A 174 -16.28 9.66 -5.82
C TRP A 174 -17.13 10.44 -4.81
N HIS A 175 -17.62 9.81 -3.73
CA HIS A 175 -18.35 10.52 -2.66
C HIS A 175 -17.49 11.63 -2.04
N ALA A 176 -18.10 12.71 -1.58
CA ALA A 176 -17.37 13.81 -0.95
C ALA A 176 -16.59 13.33 0.30
N PRO A 177 -15.46 13.99 0.64
CA PRO A 177 -14.70 13.71 1.86
C PRO A 177 -15.56 13.71 3.11
N PHE A 178 -15.40 12.74 4.01
CA PHE A 178 -16.07 12.78 5.31
C PHE A 178 -15.58 14.02 6.10
N PRO A 179 -16.46 14.86 6.70
CA PRO A 179 -17.92 14.74 6.85
C PRO A 179 -18.77 15.48 5.79
N PHE A 180 -18.16 16.11 4.79
CA PHE A 180 -18.85 16.85 3.72
C PHE A 180 -19.79 15.98 2.86
N ASN A 181 -19.66 14.66 2.93
CA ASN A 181 -20.62 13.72 2.31
C ASN A 181 -22.05 13.86 2.82
N MET A 182 -22.25 14.43 4.02
CA MET A 182 -23.56 14.63 4.64
C MET A 182 -24.23 15.95 4.22
N ILE A 183 -23.59 16.75 3.37
CA ILE A 183 -24.12 18.02 2.88
C ILE A 183 -24.84 17.76 1.55
N ASP A 184 -26.13 18.08 1.53
CA ASP A 184 -26.96 18.00 0.32
C ASP A 184 -26.37 18.91 -0.77
N GLY A 185 -25.95 18.30 -1.89
CA GLY A 185 -25.39 18.98 -3.06
C GLY A 185 -23.88 18.75 -3.31
N ALA A 186 -23.12 18.26 -2.33
CA ALA A 186 -21.67 18.03 -2.48
C ALA A 186 -21.29 16.95 -3.51
N ASN A 187 -22.24 16.06 -3.82
CA ASN A 187 -22.11 14.96 -4.77
C ASN A 187 -22.83 15.22 -6.11
N SER A 188 -23.26 16.46 -6.37
CA SER A 188 -24.01 16.81 -7.58
C SER A 188 -23.13 17.29 -8.74
N GLY A 189 -23.51 17.00 -9.98
CA GLY A 189 -22.82 17.49 -11.17
C GLY A 189 -21.41 16.91 -11.33
N TRP A 190 -20.43 17.78 -11.60
CA TRP A 190 -19.03 17.40 -11.83
C TRP A 190 -18.18 17.31 -10.55
N TRP A 191 -18.73 17.68 -9.39
CA TRP A 191 -18.03 17.62 -8.10
C TRP A 191 -17.49 16.23 -7.73
N PRO A 192 -18.23 15.12 -7.95
CA PRO A 192 -17.72 13.76 -7.72
C PRO A 192 -16.37 13.46 -8.39
N LEU A 193 -16.18 13.94 -9.63
CA LEU A 193 -14.94 13.74 -10.37
C LEU A 193 -13.76 14.48 -9.72
N LEU A 194 -14.00 15.69 -9.21
CA LEU A 194 -13.00 16.46 -8.48
C LEU A 194 -12.62 15.76 -7.18
N TRP A 195 -13.58 15.24 -6.42
CA TRP A 195 -13.31 14.50 -5.19
C TRP A 195 -12.51 13.22 -5.45
N PHE A 196 -12.91 12.46 -6.47
CA PHE A 196 -12.18 11.27 -6.88
C PHE A 196 -10.73 11.61 -7.25
N THR A 197 -10.54 12.62 -8.10
CA THR A 197 -9.22 13.06 -8.55
C THR A 197 -8.36 13.56 -7.38
N ALA A 198 -8.93 14.36 -6.47
CA ALA A 198 -8.21 14.86 -5.29
C ALA A 198 -7.74 13.74 -4.36
N LYS A 199 -8.53 12.68 -4.18
CA LYS A 199 -8.14 11.50 -3.38
C LYS A 199 -7.04 10.70 -4.07
N VAL A 200 -7.13 10.49 -5.38
CA VAL A 200 -6.05 9.87 -6.16
C VAL A 200 -4.76 10.68 -6.03
N TRP A 201 -4.84 12.01 -6.13
CA TRP A 201 -3.70 12.91 -5.94
C TRP A 201 -3.13 12.86 -4.52
N THR A 202 -3.95 12.59 -3.51
CA THR A 202 -3.48 12.38 -2.13
C THR A 202 -2.61 11.13 -2.03
N PHE A 203 -2.97 10.04 -2.71
CA PHE A 203 -2.11 8.86 -2.80
C PHE A 203 -0.86 9.12 -3.64
N MET A 204 -0.96 9.88 -4.73
CA MET A 204 0.23 10.31 -5.49
C MET A 204 1.20 11.11 -4.61
N PHE A 205 0.68 12.05 -3.82
CA PHE A 205 1.45 12.77 -2.84
C PHE A 205 2.07 11.83 -1.79
N LEU A 206 1.33 10.82 -1.33
CA LEU A 206 1.86 9.81 -0.41
C LEU A 206 3.07 9.06 -1.00
N TYR A 207 3.07 8.70 -2.28
CA TYR A 207 4.27 8.12 -2.91
C TYR A 207 5.47 9.07 -2.90
N PHE A 208 5.27 10.34 -3.24
CA PHE A 208 6.34 11.34 -3.17
C PHE A 208 6.85 11.51 -1.74
N TRP A 209 5.94 11.49 -0.76
CA TRP A 209 6.28 11.63 0.65
C TRP A 209 7.05 10.42 1.19
N LEU A 210 6.62 9.20 0.87
CA LEU A 210 7.33 7.96 1.25
C LEU A 210 8.74 7.92 0.65
N ARG A 211 8.89 8.33 -0.63
CA ARG A 211 10.19 8.44 -1.28
C ARG A 211 11.12 9.42 -0.58
N ALA A 212 10.60 10.55 -0.09
CA ALA A 212 11.40 11.57 0.58
C ALA A 212 11.78 11.20 2.02
N THR A 213 10.98 10.38 2.71
CA THR A 213 11.12 10.13 4.15
C THR A 213 11.76 8.80 4.51
N LEU A 214 11.54 7.75 3.72
CA LEU A 214 11.94 6.39 4.08
C LEU A 214 13.27 5.98 3.41
N PRO A 215 14.17 5.33 4.15
CA PRO A 215 15.35 4.71 3.56
C PRO A 215 14.94 3.51 2.72
N ARG A 216 15.77 3.16 1.73
CA ARG A 216 15.57 1.96 0.92
C ARG A 216 15.63 0.71 1.80
N LEU A 217 14.72 -0.24 1.55
CA LEU A 217 14.67 -1.52 2.25
C LEU A 217 15.28 -2.63 1.39
N ARG A 218 16.02 -3.54 2.03
CA ARG A 218 16.63 -4.68 1.35
C ARG A 218 15.57 -5.71 0.94
N TYR A 219 15.80 -6.40 -0.18
CA TYR A 219 14.89 -7.45 -0.71
C TYR A 219 14.47 -8.47 0.35
N ASP A 220 15.41 -9.02 1.10
CA ASP A 220 15.11 -10.08 2.08
C ASP A 220 14.17 -9.59 3.19
N GLN A 221 14.36 -8.36 3.66
CA GLN A 221 13.52 -7.75 4.69
C GLN A 221 12.13 -7.44 4.14
N PHE A 222 12.07 -6.95 2.91
CA PHE A 222 10.82 -6.62 2.25
C PHE A 222 10.00 -7.88 1.96
N MET A 223 10.61 -8.94 1.44
CA MET A 223 9.92 -10.22 1.23
C MET A 223 9.45 -10.83 2.56
N ALA A 224 10.26 -10.71 3.62
CA ALA A 224 9.85 -11.14 4.96
C ALA A 224 8.65 -10.36 5.49
N LEU A 225 8.56 -9.04 5.23
CA LEU A 225 7.40 -8.23 5.63
C LEU A 225 6.11 -8.74 4.95
N GLY A 226 6.14 -8.97 3.63
CA GLY A 226 4.98 -9.48 2.89
C GLY A 226 4.53 -10.85 3.40
N TRP A 227 5.45 -11.82 3.44
CA TRP A 227 5.13 -13.20 3.75
C TRP A 227 4.93 -13.51 5.24
N LYS A 228 5.71 -12.90 6.13
CA LYS A 228 5.64 -13.19 7.58
C LYS A 228 4.69 -12.27 8.34
N VAL A 229 4.36 -11.10 7.78
CA VAL A 229 3.53 -10.10 8.47
C VAL A 229 2.24 -9.83 7.71
N LEU A 230 2.30 -9.30 6.49
CA LEU A 230 1.10 -8.81 5.78
C LEU A 230 0.10 -9.93 5.45
N ILE A 231 0.59 -11.06 4.91
CA ILE A 231 -0.29 -12.19 4.55
C ILE A 231 -0.94 -12.80 5.81
N PRO A 232 -0.19 -13.17 6.88
CA PRO A 232 -0.82 -13.70 8.09
C PRO A 232 -1.78 -12.71 8.76
N VAL A 233 -1.42 -11.42 8.83
CA VAL A 233 -2.28 -10.38 9.43
C VAL A 233 -3.58 -10.23 8.63
N SER A 234 -3.50 -10.19 7.30
CA SER A 234 -4.69 -10.09 6.45
C SER A 234 -5.59 -11.31 6.59
N LEU A 235 -5.05 -12.53 6.63
CA LEU A 235 -5.83 -13.76 6.85
C LEU A 235 -6.56 -13.75 8.19
N VAL A 236 -5.86 -13.42 9.28
CA VAL A 236 -6.48 -13.31 10.62
C VAL A 236 -7.57 -12.24 10.62
N TRP A 237 -7.31 -11.09 9.98
CA TRP A 237 -8.28 -10.00 9.92
C TRP A 237 -9.54 -10.37 9.13
N ILE A 238 -9.39 -11.05 7.98
CA ILE A 238 -10.54 -11.55 7.20
C ILE A 238 -11.38 -12.50 8.05
N MET A 239 -10.75 -13.39 8.83
CA MET A 239 -11.47 -14.30 9.73
C MET A 239 -12.27 -13.53 10.78
N VAL A 240 -11.66 -12.53 11.42
CA VAL A 240 -12.35 -11.67 12.40
C VAL A 240 -13.52 -10.93 11.75
N VAL A 241 -13.32 -10.37 10.56
CA VAL A 241 -14.39 -9.67 9.80
C VAL A 241 -15.52 -10.64 9.42
N ALA A 242 -15.20 -11.84 8.92
CA ALA A 242 -16.19 -12.84 8.54
C ALA A 242 -17.04 -13.30 9.74
N VAL A 243 -16.40 -13.59 10.88
CA VAL A 243 -17.10 -14.00 12.11
C VAL A 243 -17.97 -12.87 12.64
N THR A 244 -17.44 -11.64 12.69
CA THR A 244 -18.21 -10.49 13.19
C THR A 244 -19.39 -10.15 12.28
N HIS A 245 -19.25 -10.29 10.97
CA HIS A 245 -20.33 -10.12 10.01
C HIS A 245 -21.42 -11.19 10.23
N SER A 246 -21.04 -12.47 10.28
CA SER A 246 -21.96 -13.58 10.51
C SER A 246 -22.73 -13.48 11.84
N LEU A 247 -22.07 -13.05 12.92
CA LEU A 247 -22.72 -12.87 14.22
C LEU A 247 -23.74 -11.73 14.24
N ARG A 248 -23.52 -10.67 13.44
CA ARG A 248 -24.48 -9.57 13.29
C ARG A 248 -25.74 -10.05 12.56
N GLU A 249 -25.60 -10.86 11.53
CA GLU A 249 -26.75 -11.43 10.79
C GLU A 249 -27.64 -12.29 11.69
N HIS A 250 -27.05 -13.04 12.63
CA HIS A 250 -27.79 -13.89 13.57
C HIS A 250 -28.33 -13.14 14.81
N GLY A 251 -28.25 -11.80 14.83
CA GLY A 251 -28.82 -10.96 15.88
C GLY A 251 -27.94 -10.76 17.13
N TYR A 252 -26.74 -11.37 17.20
CA TYR A 252 -25.82 -11.24 18.33
C TYR A 252 -24.97 -9.95 18.28
N HIS A 253 -25.63 -8.79 18.19
CA HIS A 253 -24.99 -7.47 18.04
C HIS A 253 -23.96 -7.16 19.14
N ASN A 254 -24.23 -7.57 20.39
CA ASN A 254 -23.35 -7.32 21.54
C ASN A 254 -22.05 -8.14 21.47
N TRP A 255 -22.12 -9.38 20.98
CA TRP A 255 -20.95 -10.23 20.80
C TRP A 255 -20.11 -9.78 19.60
N ALA A 256 -20.76 -9.35 18.52
CA ALA A 256 -20.06 -8.80 17.37
C ALA A 256 -19.32 -7.50 17.71
N THR A 257 -19.94 -6.60 18.49
CA THR A 257 -19.27 -5.38 18.97
C THR A 257 -18.16 -5.70 19.99
N GLY A 258 -18.34 -6.71 20.85
CA GLY A 258 -17.30 -7.22 21.76
C GLY A 258 -16.06 -7.77 21.03
N LEU A 259 -16.26 -8.51 19.94
CA LEU A 259 -15.15 -9.05 19.13
C LEU A 259 -14.42 -7.96 18.35
N VAL A 260 -15.14 -7.00 17.77
CA VAL A 260 -14.52 -5.87 17.08
C VAL A 260 -13.71 -5.02 18.07
N THR A 261 -14.26 -4.72 19.24
CA THR A 261 -13.56 -3.91 20.26
C THR A 261 -12.33 -4.62 20.81
N THR A 262 -12.40 -5.92 21.09
CA THR A 262 -11.22 -6.69 21.51
C THR A 262 -10.15 -6.77 20.43
N ALA A 263 -10.52 -7.00 19.17
CA ALA A 263 -9.58 -6.98 18.05
C ALA A 263 -8.89 -5.61 17.89
N VAL A 264 -9.64 -4.52 17.99
CA VAL A 264 -9.10 -3.15 17.96
C VAL A 264 -8.14 -2.89 19.12
N VAL A 265 -8.49 -3.33 20.33
CA VAL A 265 -7.62 -3.18 21.51
C VAL A 265 -6.34 -3.98 21.36
N VAL A 266 -6.40 -5.21 20.85
CA VAL A 266 -5.22 -6.05 20.60
C VAL A 266 -4.31 -5.39 19.56
N VAL A 267 -4.86 -4.89 18.45
CA VAL A 267 -4.09 -4.17 17.43
C VAL A 267 -3.45 -2.90 18.02
N ALA A 268 -4.18 -2.14 18.84
CA ALA A 268 -3.64 -0.95 19.50
C ALA A 268 -2.51 -1.29 20.49
N VAL A 269 -2.66 -2.36 21.27
CA VAL A 269 -1.63 -2.85 22.20
C VAL A 269 -0.39 -3.32 21.45
N LEU A 270 -0.56 -4.06 20.35
CA LEU A 270 0.55 -4.51 19.49
C LEU A 270 1.26 -3.32 18.84
N ALA A 271 0.52 -2.31 18.37
CA ALA A 271 1.10 -1.10 17.80
C ALA A 271 1.91 -0.31 18.84
N VAL A 272 1.42 -0.19 20.08
CA VAL A 272 2.14 0.45 21.20
C VAL A 272 3.37 -0.36 21.59
N ALA A 273 3.26 -1.69 21.65
CA ALA A 273 4.38 -2.57 21.95
C ALA A 273 5.48 -2.48 20.88
N LEU A 274 5.10 -2.46 19.60
CA LEU A 274 6.02 -2.28 18.48
C LEU A 274 6.65 -0.89 18.51
N TRP A 275 5.89 0.16 18.81
CA TRP A 275 6.42 1.52 18.92
C TRP A 275 7.42 1.66 20.06
N LYS A 276 7.15 1.02 21.21
CA LYS A 276 8.10 0.93 22.32
C LYS A 276 9.36 0.18 21.92
N ALA A 277 9.23 -0.98 21.26
CA ALA A 277 10.35 -1.80 20.81
C ALA A 277 11.23 -1.08 19.78
N LEU A 278 10.63 -0.31 18.85
CA LEU A 278 11.34 0.49 17.86
C LEU A 278 12.03 1.73 18.48
N ARG A 279 11.49 2.28 19.57
CA ARG A 279 12.09 3.42 20.29
C ARG A 279 13.17 3.02 21.27
N SER A 280 13.15 1.79 21.77
CA SER A 280 14.28 1.23 22.52
C SER A 280 15.46 1.02 21.56
N LYS A 281 16.26 2.06 21.34
CA LYS A 281 17.62 1.88 20.82
C LYS A 281 18.35 0.98 21.83
N PRO A 282 18.84 -0.22 21.46
CA PRO A 282 19.84 -0.85 22.27
C PRO A 282 21.05 0.08 22.21
N VAL A 283 21.36 0.73 23.33
CA VAL A 283 22.68 1.34 23.51
C VAL A 283 23.64 0.17 23.39
N GLN A 284 24.27 0.02 22.22
CA GLN A 284 25.40 -0.87 22.08
C GLN A 284 26.40 -0.38 23.12
N ALA A 285 26.59 -1.19 24.17
CA ALA A 285 27.71 -0.99 25.07
C ALA A 285 28.94 -1.01 24.17
N ILE A 286 29.63 0.14 24.07
CA ILE A 286 30.92 0.23 23.41
C ILE A 286 31.75 -0.89 24.04
N SER A 287 32.15 -1.90 23.26
CA SER A 287 33.09 -2.89 23.75
C SER A 287 34.30 -2.10 24.21
N GLN A 288 34.65 -2.21 25.50
CA GLN A 288 35.89 -1.63 25.98
C GLN A 288 36.99 -2.26 25.13
N GLN A 289 37.52 -1.47 24.21
CA GLN A 289 38.60 -1.85 23.34
C GLN A 289 39.75 -2.26 24.27
N SER A 290 40.21 -3.50 24.16
CA SER A 290 41.28 -3.97 25.03
C SER A 290 42.45 -2.99 24.89
N THR A 291 42.93 -2.51 26.03
CA THR A 291 43.95 -1.46 26.17
C THR A 291 45.35 -1.94 25.76
N GLY A 292 45.45 -2.78 24.72
CA GLY A 292 46.68 -3.45 24.33
C GLY A 292 47.04 -3.35 22.85
N ALA A 293 46.19 -2.81 21.97
CA ALA A 293 46.46 -2.88 20.53
C ALA A 293 47.20 -1.67 19.93
N TYR A 294 47.14 -0.48 20.53
CA TYR A 294 47.87 0.70 20.04
C TYR A 294 48.25 1.64 21.19
N PRO A 295 49.48 2.20 21.22
CA PRO A 295 49.82 3.26 22.16
C PRO A 295 49.16 4.55 21.69
N VAL A 296 47.96 4.84 22.22
CA VAL A 296 47.40 6.19 22.17
C VAL A 296 48.06 7.04 23.26
N PRO A 297 48.39 8.31 22.98
CA PRO A 297 48.91 9.21 24.01
C PRO A 297 47.93 9.29 25.18
N PRO A 298 48.41 9.29 26.44
CA PRO A 298 47.51 9.41 27.58
C PRO A 298 46.75 10.73 27.48
N LEU A 299 45.42 10.65 27.50
CA LEU A 299 44.57 11.83 27.64
C LEU A 299 44.92 12.53 28.95
N PRO A 300 44.97 13.88 28.99
CA PRO A 300 45.22 14.60 30.24
C PRO A 300 44.18 14.19 31.27
N HIS A 301 44.63 13.56 32.36
CA HIS A 301 43.77 13.30 33.50
C HIS A 301 43.26 14.66 34.00
N ALA A 302 41.93 14.83 34.02
CA ALA A 302 41.30 15.94 34.72
C ALA A 302 41.82 15.92 36.17
N GLY A 303 42.69 16.87 36.48
CA GLY A 303 43.27 17.01 37.80
C GLY A 303 42.16 17.14 38.82
N LYS A 304 42.23 16.32 39.87
CA LYS A 304 41.55 16.61 41.13
C LYS A 304 42.12 17.93 41.63
N GLU A 305 41.39 19.02 41.45
CA GLU A 305 41.59 20.22 42.26
C GLU A 305 41.30 19.84 43.72
N ALA A 306 42.37 19.72 44.50
CA ALA A 306 42.31 19.73 45.94
C ALA A 306 41.93 21.15 46.38
N VAL A 307 40.73 21.29 46.92
CA VAL A 307 40.30 22.50 47.64
C VAL A 307 40.71 22.29 49.10
N ASP A 308 41.81 22.92 49.50
CA ASP A 308 42.12 23.26 50.89
C ASP A 308 42.08 24.80 51.01
N ALA A 309 40.97 25.32 51.56
CA ALA A 309 40.85 26.58 52.31
C ALA A 309 39.45 26.66 52.94
#